data_AF-A0A934FC19-F1
#
_entry.id   AF-A0A934FC19-F1
#
_cell.length_a   1.000
_cell.length_b   1.000
_cell.length_c   1.000
_cell.angle_alpha   90.00
_cell.angle_beta   90.00
_cell.angle_gamma   90.00
#
_symmetry.space_group_name_H-M   'P 1'
#
loop_
_entity.id
_entity.type
_entity.pdbx_description
1 polymer ?
#
loop_
_entity_poly.entity_id
_entity_poly.type
_entity_poly.pdbx_seq_one_letter_code
_entity_poly.pdbx_strand_id
1 'polypeptide(L)' 'DTVKIKITSVDVTHGFALRDFNVASTIEAGKTTEVQFVADKTGTFTFFCNVFCGEGHGGMRGTLIVK' A
#
# COMPACT_ATOMS: atom_id res chain seq x y z
N ASP A 1 1.31 -12.67 11.95
CA ASP A 1 1.90 -13.39 10.79
C ASP A 1 2.77 -12.49 9.93
N THR A 2 3.71 -13.08 9.19
CA THR A 2 4.44 -12.36 8.13
C THR A 2 3.61 -12.35 6.85
N VAL A 3 3.25 -11.17 6.37
CA VAL A 3 2.44 -10.96 5.16
C VAL A 3 3.33 -10.45 4.03
N LYS A 4 3.18 -11.04 2.84
CA LYS A 4 3.79 -10.58 1.60
C LYS A 4 2.71 -10.22 0.60
N ILE A 5 2.73 -8.99 0.11
CA ILE A 5 1.79 -8.49 -0.89
C ILE A 5 2.57 -8.17 -2.16
N LYS A 6 2.10 -8.69 -3.29
CA LYS A 6 2.58 -8.31 -4.62
C LYS A 6 1.60 -7.32 -5.22
N ILE A 7 2.09 -6.12 -5.51
CA ILE A 7 1.28 -4.99 -5.98
C ILE A 7 1.81 -4.58 -7.34
N THR A 8 0.92 -4.44 -8.32
CA THR A 8 1.23 -3.94 -9.66
C THR A 8 0.31 -2.76 -9.95
N SER A 9 0.88 -1.63 -10.38
CA SER A 9 0.09 -0.55 -10.94
C SER A 9 -0.21 -0.81 -12.42
N VAL A 10 -1.44 -0.56 -12.84
CA VAL A 10 -1.91 -0.78 -14.23
C VAL A 10 -1.90 0.50 -15.08
N ASP A 11 -1.65 1.67 -14.47
CA ASP A 11 -1.75 2.97 -15.10
C ASP A 11 -0.48 3.82 -14.92
N VAL A 12 -0.28 4.43 -13.75
CA VAL A 12 0.81 5.37 -13.43
C VAL A 12 1.54 4.94 -12.16
N THR A 13 2.65 5.60 -11.83
CA THR A 13 3.34 5.33 -10.57
C THR A 13 2.48 5.76 -9.37
N HIS A 14 2.29 4.84 -8.44
CA HIS A 14 1.58 5.08 -7.18
C HIS A 14 2.50 4.89 -5.97
N GLY A 15 2.01 5.31 -4.82
CA GLY A 15 2.58 4.97 -3.52
C GLY A 15 1.71 3.93 -2.82
N PHE A 16 2.34 3.06 -2.05
CA PHE A 16 1.68 2.23 -1.06
C PHE A 16 2.27 2.57 0.31
N ALA A 17 1.51 3.29 1.13
CA ALA A 17 1.89 3.61 2.50
C ALA A 17 0.90 2.96 3.47
N LEU A 18 1.42 2.18 4.41
CA LEU A 18 0.69 1.55 5.52
C LEU A 18 1.43 1.89 6.81
N ARG A 19 1.08 3.04 7.40
CA ARG A 19 1.86 3.66 8.49
C ARG A 19 1.88 2.82 9.76
N ASP A 20 0.77 2.17 10.09
CA ASP A 20 0.66 1.35 11.30
C ASP A 20 1.67 0.18 11.34
N PHE A 21 2.16 -0.24 10.17
CA PHE A 21 3.16 -1.28 10.02
C PHE A 21 4.51 -0.75 9.51
N ASN A 22 4.72 0.57 9.51
CA ASN A 22 5.92 1.24 9.02
C ASN A 22 6.33 0.84 7.59
N VAL A 23 5.33 0.70 6.71
CA VAL A 23 5.53 0.34 5.32
C VAL A 23 5.30 1.55 4.43
N ALA A 24 6.25 1.80 3.53
CA ALA A 24 6.09 2.72 2.41
C ALA A 24 6.84 2.13 1.19
N SER A 25 6.20 2.13 0.03
CA SER A 25 6.82 1.63 -1.20
C SER A 25 6.27 2.37 -2.43
N THR A 26 7.15 2.64 -3.39
CA THR A 26 6.75 3.15 -4.70
C THR A 26 6.38 1.98 -5.61
N ILE A 27 5.23 2.09 -6.27
CA ILE A 27 4.69 1.07 -7.17
C ILE A 27 4.77 1.63 -8.58
N GLU A 28 5.82 1.24 -9.32
CA GLU A 28 6.00 1.67 -10.71
C GLU A 28 4.93 1.04 -11.62
N ALA A 29 4.48 1.81 -12.62
CA ALA A 29 3.53 1.33 -13.62
C ALA A 29 4.06 0.09 -14.36
N GLY A 30 3.24 -0.95 -14.47
CA GLY A 30 3.57 -2.18 -15.20
C GLY A 30 4.57 -3.11 -14.51
N LYS A 31 5.08 -2.75 -13.32
CA LYS A 31 6.00 -3.61 -12.54
C LYS A 31 5.32 -4.11 -11.27
N THR A 32 5.65 -5.35 -10.89
CA THR A 32 5.24 -5.91 -9.61
C THR A 32 6.25 -5.55 -8.53
N THR A 33 5.80 -4.84 -7.51
CA THR A 33 6.56 -4.57 -6.28
C THR A 33 6.09 -5.54 -5.19
N GLU A 34 7.02 -6.19 -4.52
CA GLU A 34 6.74 -6.99 -3.32
C GLU A 34 6.92 -6.13 -2.07
N VAL A 35 5.89 -6.13 -1.21
CA VAL A 35 5.88 -5.46 0.09
C VAL A 35 5.70 -6.52 1.16
N GLN A 36 6.60 -6.53 2.16
CA GLN A 36 6.56 -7.48 3.25
C GLN A 36 6.51 -6.76 4.59
N PHE A 37 5.62 -7.20 5.48
CA PHE A 37 5.50 -6.69 6.83
C PHE A 37 4.97 -7.76 7.79
N VAL A 38 5.14 -7.52 9.09
CA VAL A 38 4.58 -8.39 10.13
C VAL A 38 3.24 -7.80 10.57
N ALA A 39 2.16 -8.54 10.37
CA ALA A 39 0.84 -8.23 10.91
C ALA A 39 0.77 -8.76 12.36
N ASP A 40 1.28 -7.96 13.30
CA ASP A 40 1.37 -8.24 14.74
C ASP A 40 0.22 -7.65 15.56
N LYS A 41 -0.66 -6.88 14.92
CA LYS A 41 -1.76 -6.14 15.56
C LYS A 41 -3.08 -6.45 14.87
N THR A 42 -4.06 -6.95 15.62
CA THR A 42 -5.46 -7.07 15.18
C THR A 42 -6.11 -5.69 15.08
N GLY A 43 -6.89 -5.45 14.03
CA GLY A 43 -7.54 -4.16 13.83
C GLY A 43 -7.84 -3.82 12.37
N THR A 44 -8.30 -2.60 12.17
CA THR A 44 -8.57 -2.01 10.84
C THR A 44 -7.59 -0.88 10.59
N PHE A 45 -6.79 -1.00 9.55
CA PHE A 45 -5.70 -0.09 9.22
C PHE A 45 -5.92 0.51 7.83
N THR A 46 -5.52 1.77 7.64
CA THR A 46 -5.66 2.43 6.34
C THR A 46 -4.33 2.43 5.62
N PHE A 47 -4.33 1.97 4.37
CA PHE A 47 -3.24 2.25 3.43
C PHE A 47 -3.67 3.33 2.45
N PHE A 48 -2.73 4.12 1.96
CA PHE A 48 -3.02 5.24 1.05
C PHE A 48 -1.87 5.50 0.09
N CYS A 49 -2.18 6.22 -0.99
CA CYS A 49 -1.19 6.67 -1.95
C CYS A 49 -0.42 7.87 -1.40
N ASN A 50 0.91 7.74 -1.26
CA ASN A 50 1.80 8.81 -0.80
C ASN A 50 2.71 9.37 -1.90
N VAL A 51 2.49 8.98 -3.16
CA VAL A 51 3.18 9.49 -4.35
C VAL A 51 2.14 10.15 -5.24
N PHE A 52 2.35 11.40 -5.65
CA PHE A 52 1.39 12.11 -6.48
C PHE A 52 1.14 11.35 -7.81
N CYS A 53 -0.12 10.97 -8.04
CA CYS A 53 -0.52 10.11 -9.16
C CYS A 53 -1.64 10.71 -10.04
N GLY A 54 -1.99 11.99 -9.84
CA GLY A 54 -2.99 12.70 -10.63
C GLY A 54 -4.26 13.04 -9.86
N GLU A 55 -5.35 13.28 -10.61
CA GLU A 55 -6.66 13.59 -10.05
C GLU A 55 -7.17 12.42 -9.21
N GLY A 56 -7.68 12.70 -8.00
CA GLY A 56 -8.10 11.68 -7.06
C GLY A 56 -7.00 11.18 -6.11
N HIS A 57 -5.74 11.61 -6.26
CA HIS A 57 -4.63 11.21 -5.39
C HIS A 57 -4.94 11.32 -3.89
N GLY A 58 -5.49 12.45 -3.43
CA GLY A 58 -5.84 12.64 -2.00
C GLY A 58 -6.99 11.76 -1.48
N GLY A 59 -7.75 11.14 -2.39
CA GLY A 59 -8.82 10.18 -2.08
C GLY A 59 -8.38 8.73 -2.18
N MET A 60 -7.18 8.44 -2.68
CA MET A 60 -6.72 7.08 -2.96
C MET A 60 -6.26 6.37 -1.69
N ARG A 61 -7.18 5.65 -1.07
CA ARG A 61 -7.02 4.95 0.21
C ARG A 61 -7.79 3.63 0.20
N GLY A 62 -7.32 2.68 0.97
CA GLY A 62 -7.97 1.39 1.17
C GLY A 62 -7.75 0.88 2.59
N THR A 63 -8.38 -0.25 2.88
CA THR A 63 -8.45 -0.80 4.24
C THR A 63 -7.79 -2.17 4.30
N LEU A 64 -6.94 -2.36 5.31
CA LEU A 64 -6.38 -3.65 5.72
C LEU A 64 -7.07 -4.07 7.02
N ILE A 65 -7.66 -5.26 7.05
CA ILE A 65 -8.24 -5.85 8.25
C ILE A 65 -7.38 -7.02 8.69
N VAL A 66 -6.83 -6.95 9.90
CA VAL A 66 -6.10 -8.04 10.55
C VAL A 66 -7.02 -8.60 11.64
N LYS A 67 -7.23 -9.91 11.65
CA LYS A 67 -8.09 -10.62 12.61
C LYS A 67 -7.22 -11.46 13.53
#